data_AF-A0A968AM30-F1
#
_entry.id   AF-A0A968AM30-F1
#
_cell.length_a   1.000
_cell.length_b   1.000
_cell.length_c   1.000
_cell.angle_alpha   90.00
_cell.angle_beta   90.00
_cell.angle_gamma   90.00
#
_symmetry.space_group_name_H-M   'P 1'
#
loop_
_entity.id
_entity.type
_entity.pdbx_description
1 polymer ?
#
loop_
_entity_poly.entity_id
_entity_poly.type
_entity_poly.pdbx_seq_one_letter_code
_entity_poly.pdbx_strand_id
1 'polypeptide(L)' 'SADIIVNRNSQKGILIGKGGKAIKKLGKNAREVIEDFVGKKVYLDLHVKVREKWREDPSRVRHYGY' A
#
# COMPACT_ATOMS: atom_id res chain seq x y z
N SER A 1 -10.12 -1.62 3.09
CA SER A 1 -9.16 -1.67 1.96
C SER A 1 -8.19 -0.51 2.11
N ALA A 2 -6.96 -0.63 1.61
CA ALA A 2 -5.96 0.43 1.66
C ALA A 2 -5.24 0.59 0.31
N ASP A 3 -4.89 1.84 0.00
CA ASP A 3 -4.21 2.22 -1.24
C ASP A 3 -2.75 2.56 -0.96
N ILE A 4 -1.84 1.92 -1.69
CA ILE A 4 -0.40 2.22 -1.71
C ILE A 4 -0.13 3.10 -2.92
N ILE A 5 0.18 4.37 -2.67
CA ILE A 5 0.46 5.36 -3.71
C ILE A 5 1.96 5.36 -4.03
N VAL A 6 2.30 5.18 -5.30
CA VAL A 6 3.69 5.28 -5.79
C VAL A 6 3.85 6.33 -6.87
N ASN A 7 5.06 6.88 -6.98
CA ASN A 7 5.37 7.92 -7.96
C ASN A 7 5.59 7.37 -9.36
N ARG A 8 6.21 6.19 -9.49
CA ARG A 8 6.59 5.63 -10.81
C ARG A 8 6.04 4.22 -10.99
N ASN A 9 5.72 3.86 -12.24
CA ASN A 9 5.24 2.52 -12.57
C ASN A 9 6.28 1.42 -12.29
N SER A 10 7.58 1.72 -12.38
CA SER A 10 8.65 0.79 -11.99
C SER A 10 8.54 0.39 -10.52
N GLN A 11 8.19 1.32 -9.64
CA GLN A 11 7.97 1.05 -8.21
C GLN A 11 6.76 0.16 -7.98
N LYS A 12 5.69 0.34 -8.76
CA LYS A 12 4.53 -0.56 -8.73
C LYS A 12 4.94 -1.99 -9.06
N GLY A 13 5.78 -2.19 -10.07
CA GLY A 13 6.34 -3.51 -10.41
C GLY A 13 7.13 -4.14 -9.25
N ILE A 14 7.96 -3.35 -8.57
CA ILE A 14 8.75 -3.80 -7.41
C ILE A 14 7.85 -4.21 -6.24
N LEU A 15 6.84 -3.40 -5.92
CA LEU A 15 5.92 -3.66 -4.80
C LEU A 15 5.00 -4.86 -5.04
N ILE A 16 4.52 -5.06 -6.27
CA ILE A 16 3.75 -6.25 -6.63
C ILE A 16 4.69 -7.47 -6.59
N GLY A 17 5.90 -7.33 -7.12
CA GLY A 17 6.89 -8.39 -7.25
C GLY A 17 6.47 -9.45 -8.28
N LYS A 18 7.35 -10.42 -8.53
CA LYS A 18 7.12 -11.50 -9.50
C LYS A 18 5.87 -12.32 -9.12
N GLY A 19 4.82 -12.24 -9.94
CA GLY A 19 3.55 -12.94 -9.71
C GLY A 19 2.77 -12.47 -8.48
N GLY A 20 2.97 -11.23 -8.01
CA GLY A 20 2.28 -10.72 -6.83
C GLY A 20 2.82 -11.22 -5.49
N LYS A 21 3.98 -11.88 -5.47
CA LYS A 21 4.55 -12.46 -4.24
C LYS A 21 4.94 -11.41 -3.20
N ALA A 22 5.46 -10.26 -3.62
CA ALA A 22 5.93 -9.22 -2.70
C ALA A 22 4.74 -8.56 -1.99
N ILE A 23 3.69 -8.20 -2.73
CA ILE A 23 2.48 -7.61 -2.15
C ILE A 23 1.71 -8.59 -1.26
N LYS A 24 1.67 -9.88 -1.62
CA LYS A 24 1.08 -10.92 -0.76
C LYS A 24 1.84 -11.06 0.57
N LYS A 25 3.18 -11.03 0.54
CA LYS A 25 4.00 -11.07 1.75
C LYS A 25 3.76 -9.84 2.63
N LEU A 26 3.73 -8.64 2.02
CA LEU A 26 3.43 -7.40 2.73
C LEU A 26 2.04 -7.44 3.37
N GLY A 27 1.02 -7.85 2.61
CA GLY A 27 -0.36 -7.97 3.09
C GLY A 27 -0.51 -8.99 4.21
N LYS A 28 0.18 -10.13 4.12
CA LYS A 28 0.20 -11.14 5.19
C LYS A 28 0.77 -10.55 6.49
N ASN A 29 1.95 -9.94 6.41
CA ASN A 29 2.62 -9.36 7.59
C ASN A 29 1.78 -8.22 8.20
N ALA A 30 1.24 -7.33 7.36
CA ALA A 30 0.39 -6.24 7.83
C ALA A 30 -0.91 -6.76 8.47
N ARG A 31 -1.52 -7.80 7.88
CA ARG A 31 -2.72 -8.43 8.44
C ARG A 31 -2.43 -9.06 9.80
N GLU A 32 -1.33 -9.79 9.96
CA GLU A 32 -0.95 -10.39 11.25
C GLU A 32 -0.83 -9.33 12.35
N VAL A 33 -0.13 -8.23 12.08
CA VAL A 33 -0.01 -7.12 13.05
C VAL A 33 -1.36 -6.48 13.38
N ILE A 34 -2.22 -6.29 12.39
CA ILE A 34 -3.56 -5.71 12.60
C ILE A 34 -4.46 -6.68 13.37
N GLU A 35 -4.42 -7.98 13.06
CA GLU A 35 -5.19 -9.00 13.75
C GLU A 35 -4.76 -9.12 15.22
N ASP A 36 -3.46 -9.05 15.51
CA ASP A 36 -2.93 -9.03 16.87
C ASP A 36 -3.39 -7.77 17.63
N PHE A 37 -3.41 -6.62 16.95
CA PHE A 37 -3.86 -5.36 17.56
C PHE A 37 -5.37 -5.32 17.82
N VAL A 38 -6.19 -5.88 16.91
CA VAL A 38 -7.66 -5.82 16.98
C VAL A 38 -8.25 -7.04 17.71
N GLY A 39 -7.50 -8.13 17.85
CA GLY A 39 -7.93 -9.38 18.48
C GLY A 39 -9.00 -10.13 17.69
N LYS A 40 -9.15 -9.86 16.40
CA LYS A 40 -10.16 -10.46 15.51
C LYS A 40 -9.58 -10.70 14.12
N LYS A 41 -10.16 -11.64 13.37
CA LYS A 41 -9.79 -11.86 11.97
C LYS A 41 -10.13 -10.63 11.13
N VAL A 42 -9.19 -10.19 10.30
CA VAL A 42 -9.36 -9.01 9.44
C VAL A 42 -9.07 -9.39 7.99
N TYR A 43 -9.97 -8.96 7.10
CA TYR A 43 -9.71 -9.01 5.67
C TYR A 43 -9.05 -7.71 5.22
N LEU A 44 -7.74 -7.78 4.91
CA LEU A 44 -6.98 -6.65 4.41
C LEU A 44 -6.80 -6.76 2.89
N ASP A 45 -7.30 -5.75 2.19
CA ASP A 45 -7.18 -5.63 0.74
C ASP A 45 -6.29 -4.43 0.37
N LEU A 46 -5.23 -4.69 -0.40
CA LEU A 46 -4.15 -3.75 -0.71
C LEU A 46 -4.09 -3.47 -2.21
N HIS A 47 -4.19 -2.20 -2.58
CA HIS A 47 -4.16 -1.76 -3.97
C HIS A 47 -2.97 -0.85 -4.24
N VAL A 48 -2.18 -1.14 -5.28
CA VAL A 48 -1.06 -0.26 -5.68
C VAL A 48 -1.50 0.66 -6.81
N LYS A 49 -1.54 1.96 -6.52
CA LYS A 49 -1.92 3.01 -7.47
C LYS A 49 -0.70 3.87 -7.81
N VAL A 50 -0.46 4.07 -9.10
CA VAL A 50 0.58 5.00 -9.57
C VAL A 50 -0.03 6.38 -9.70
N ARG A 51 0.57 7.37 -9.06
CA ARG A 51 0.26 8.79 -9.24
C ARG A 51 1.57 9.54 -9.40
N GLU A 52 1.85 10.03 -10.60
CA GLU A 52 3.05 10.82 -10.82
C GLU A 52 2.94 12.17 -10.09
N LYS A 53 4.07 12.68 -9.59
CA LYS A 53 4.20 13.99 -8.94
C LYS A 53 3.28 14.23 -7.74
N TRP A 54 2.80 13.18 -7.06
CA TRP A 54 1.88 13.37 -5.92
C TRP A 54 2.52 14.11 -4.73
N ARG A 55 3.85 14.05 -4.60
CA ARG A 55 4.61 14.77 -3.57
C ARG A 55 4.81 16.25 -3.89
N GLU A 56 4.68 16.64 -5.15
CA GLU A 56 4.86 18.02 -5.62
C GLU A 56 3.53 18.80 -5.58
N ASP A 57 2.41 18.09 -5.42
CA ASP A 57 1.08 18.68 -5.31
C ASP A 57 0.74 18.91 -3.82
N PRO A 58 0.86 20.15 -3.31
CA PRO A 58 0.62 20.46 -1.89
C PRO A 58 -0.80 20.14 -1.41
N SER A 59 -1.79 20.10 -2.31
CA SER A 59 -3.15 19.68 -1.97
C SER A 59 -3.21 18.18 -1.65
N ARG A 60 -2.43 17.38 -2.38
CA ARG A 60 -2.36 15.92 -2.19
C ARG A 60 -1.50 15.53 -1.00
N VAL A 61 -0.41 16.24 -0.76
CA VAL A 61 0.45 16.03 0.42
C VAL A 61 -0.37 16.19 1.70
N ARG A 62 -1.16 17.27 1.81
CA ARG A 62 -2.14 17.46 2.89
C ARG A 62 -3.15 16.33 3.00
N HIS A 63 -3.66 15.83 1.88
CA HIS A 63 -4.65 14.75 1.87
C HIS A 63 -4.09 13.41 2.37
N TYR A 64 -2.79 13.17 2.21
CA TYR A 64 -2.12 11.97 2.73
C TYR A 64 -1.57 12.15 4.16
N GLY A 65 -1.85 13.29 4.80
CA GLY A 65 -1.46 13.55 6.19
C GLY A 65 -0.04 14.07 6.37
N TYR A 66 0.55 14.65 5.32
CA TYR A 66 1.86 15.32 5.34
C TYR A 66 1.72 16.84 5.18
#